data_AF-A0A2K2DCM2-F1
#
_entry.id   AF-A0A2K2DCM2-F1
#
_cell.length_a   1.000
_cell.length_b   1.000
_cell.length_c   1.000
_cell.angle_alpha   90.00
_cell.angle_beta   90.00
_cell.angle_gamma   90.00
#
_symmetry.space_group_name_H-M   'P 1'
#
loop_
_entity.id
_entity.type
_entity.pdbx_description
1 polymer ?
#
loop_
_entity_poly.entity_id
_entity_poly.type
_entity_poly.pdbx_seq_one_letter_code
_entity_poly.pdbx_strand_id
1 'polypeptide(L)'
;MEVLMDAAFRRAADAAHPVLAAAEKGDVASLIKLFATRPNAVSSTTRLEKNTALHITASKGHASFVQQFLLCMDKNVAFAFSENNDGDTPLHLAARAGHLEVVELLIKYAAWAMGIDAALEVTYER
;
A
#
# COMPACT_ATOMS: atom_id res chain seq x y z
N MET A 1 -6.71 -20.07 18.25
CA MET A 1 -7.99 -19.54 18.76
C MET A 1 -8.14 -18.11 18.24
N GLU A 2 -8.20 -17.92 16.92
CA GLU A 2 -8.02 -16.59 16.30
C GLU A 2 -8.80 -16.37 14.99
N VAL A 3 -9.73 -17.27 14.66
CA VAL A 3 -10.39 -17.28 13.34
C VAL A 3 -11.79 -16.65 13.33
N LEU A 4 -12.22 -16.00 14.42
CA LEU A 4 -13.57 -15.44 14.54
C LEU A 4 -13.58 -14.04 15.20
N MET A 5 -12.68 -13.15 14.77
CA MET A 5 -13.06 -11.73 14.75
C MET A 5 -13.55 -11.46 13.33
N ASP A 6 -14.88 -11.45 13.20
CA ASP A 6 -15.59 -11.24 11.95
C ASP A 6 -14.96 -10.09 11.15
N ALA A 7 -14.77 -10.28 9.85
CA ALA A 7 -14.30 -9.21 8.96
C ALA A 7 -15.18 -7.95 9.07
N ALA A 8 -16.44 -8.10 9.49
CA ALA A 8 -17.36 -7.01 9.82
C ALA A 8 -16.95 -6.20 11.06
N PHE A 9 -16.39 -6.84 12.10
CA PHE A 9 -15.88 -6.13 13.29
C PHE A 9 -14.60 -5.36 12.98
N ARG A 10 -13.71 -5.93 12.15
CA ARG A 10 -12.52 -5.24 11.62
C ARG A 10 -12.91 -4.00 10.79
N ARG A 11 -13.86 -4.17 9.87
CA ARG A 11 -14.43 -3.10 9.02
C ARG A 11 -14.95 -1.89 9.79
N ALA A 12 -15.68 -2.10 10.88
CA ALA A 12 -16.26 -0.99 11.65
C ALA A 12 -15.21 -0.11 12.33
N ALA A 13 -14.08 -0.68 12.74
CA ALA A 13 -12.98 0.04 13.39
C ALA A 13 -12.12 0.81 12.37
N ASP A 14 -11.93 0.27 11.17
CA ASP A 14 -11.07 0.84 10.13
C ASP A 14 -11.78 1.92 9.30
N ALA A 15 -13.12 1.88 9.24
CA ALA A 15 -13.95 2.88 8.57
C ALA A 15 -13.82 4.31 9.14
N ALA A 16 -13.21 4.49 10.32
CA ALA A 16 -13.02 5.80 10.93
C ALA A 16 -12.01 6.68 10.16
N HIS A 17 -11.08 6.09 9.41
CA HIS A 17 -10.11 6.83 8.61
C HIS A 17 -10.53 6.84 7.14
N PRO A 18 -10.76 8.01 6.52
CA PRO A 18 -11.30 8.09 5.17
C PRO A 18 -10.36 7.47 4.13
N VAL A 19 -9.04 7.48 4.37
CA VAL A 19 -8.07 6.83 3.47
C VAL A 19 -8.15 5.30 3.54
N LEU A 20 -8.41 4.73 4.72
CA LEU A 20 -8.53 3.28 4.91
C LEU A 20 -9.85 2.78 4.29
N ALA A 21 -10.92 3.55 4.43
CA ALA A 21 -12.20 3.26 3.77
C ALA A 21 -12.08 3.33 2.23
N ALA A 22 -11.33 4.30 1.70
CA ALA A 22 -11.04 4.40 0.27
C ALA A 22 -10.18 3.22 -0.21
N ALA A 23 -9.16 2.85 0.57
CA ALA A 23 -8.29 1.71 0.31
C ALA A 23 -9.07 0.39 0.30
N GLU A 24 -10.00 0.19 1.23
CA GLU A 24 -10.83 -1.01 1.27
C GLU A 24 -11.68 -1.19 0.01
N LYS A 25 -12.25 -0.08 -0.48
CA LYS A 25 -13.09 -0.04 -1.68
C LYS A 25 -12.28 0.01 -2.98
N GLY A 26 -10.99 0.30 -2.92
CA GLY A 26 -10.16 0.59 -4.10
C GLY A 26 -10.53 1.90 -4.79
N ASP A 27 -11.15 2.84 -4.06
CA ASP A 27 -11.64 4.11 -4.62
C ASP A 27 -10.50 5.12 -4.79
N VAL A 28 -9.97 5.17 -6.01
CA VAL A 28 -8.92 6.10 -6.43
C VAL A 28 -9.37 7.56 -6.38
N ALA A 29 -10.63 7.86 -6.69
CA ALA A 29 -11.11 9.24 -6.72
C ALA A 29 -11.15 9.83 -5.31
N SER A 30 -11.60 9.04 -4.35
CA SER A 30 -11.54 9.40 -2.93
C SER A 30 -10.09 9.60 -2.47
N LEU A 31 -9.15 8.77 -2.93
CA LEU A 31 -7.73 8.93 -2.61
C LEU A 31 -7.16 10.27 -3.11
N ILE A 32 -7.36 10.61 -4.38
CA ILE A 32 -6.86 11.86 -4.98
C ILE A 32 -7.45 13.07 -4.24
N LYS A 33 -8.75 13.02 -3.92
CA LYS A 33 -9.41 14.06 -3.13
C LYS A 33 -8.81 14.19 -1.72
N LEU A 34 -8.45 13.07 -1.09
CA LEU A 34 -7.81 13.08 0.23
C LEU A 34 -6.40 13.65 0.16
N PHE A 35 -5.60 13.33 -0.85
CA PHE A 35 -4.29 13.97 -1.06
C PHE A 35 -4.41 15.48 -1.23
N ALA A 36 -5.39 15.95 -2.01
CA ALA A 36 -5.61 17.37 -2.25
C ALA A 36 -6.09 18.14 -0.99
N THR A 37 -6.84 17.49 -0.11
CA THR A 37 -7.44 18.14 1.08
C THR A 37 -6.62 17.95 2.35
N ARG A 38 -6.02 16.77 2.54
CA ARG A 38 -5.30 16.35 3.75
C ARG A 38 -4.19 15.36 3.39
N PRO A 39 -3.01 15.85 2.92
CA PRO A 39 -1.89 14.97 2.57
C PRO A 39 -1.43 14.11 3.75
N ASN A 40 -1.55 14.59 4.99
CA ASN A 40 -1.15 13.83 6.19
C ASN A 40 -2.09 12.66 6.53
N ALA A 41 -3.28 12.57 5.91
CA ALA A 41 -4.23 11.50 6.23
C ALA A 41 -3.76 10.12 5.74
N VAL A 42 -2.78 10.07 4.84
CA VAL A 42 -2.33 8.84 4.18
C VAL A 42 -1.47 7.93 5.07
N SER A 43 -0.90 8.47 6.15
CA SER A 43 -0.15 7.71 7.15
C SER A 43 -1.04 7.05 8.21
N SER A 44 -2.37 7.12 8.04
CA SER A 44 -3.31 6.46 8.95
C SER A 44 -3.09 4.95 8.98
N THR A 45 -3.22 4.35 10.16
CA THR A 45 -3.10 2.91 10.38
C THR A 45 -4.35 2.35 11.06
N THR A 46 -4.67 1.08 10.78
CA THR A 46 -5.74 0.35 11.50
C THR A 46 -5.37 0.20 12.96
N ARG A 47 -6.36 0.26 13.86
CA ARG A 47 -6.09 0.20 15.31
C ARG A 47 -5.55 -1.15 15.78
N LEU A 48 -6.01 -2.24 15.17
CA LEU A 48 -5.74 -3.60 15.63
C LEU A 48 -4.43 -4.15 15.06
N GLU A 49 -4.24 -4.01 13.76
CA GLU A 49 -3.12 -4.65 13.04
C GLU A 49 -2.04 -3.63 12.64
N LYS A 50 -2.27 -2.32 12.85
CA LYS A 50 -1.43 -1.23 12.30
C LYS A 50 -1.25 -1.25 10.78
N ASN A 51 -2.13 -1.94 10.05
CA ASN A 51 -2.16 -1.91 8.60
C ASN A 51 -2.34 -0.48 8.08
N THR A 52 -1.47 -0.08 7.17
CA THR A 52 -1.64 1.16 6.38
C THR A 52 -2.62 0.94 5.23
N ALA A 53 -3.00 2.03 4.55
CA ALA A 53 -3.81 1.94 3.33
C ALA A 53 -3.20 0.97 2.28
N LEU A 54 -1.87 0.91 2.18
CA LEU A 54 -1.15 0.00 1.29
C LEU A 54 -1.29 -1.47 1.68
N HIS A 55 -1.31 -1.81 2.97
CA HIS A 55 -1.54 -3.19 3.42
C HIS A 55 -2.93 -3.68 3.00
N ILE A 56 -3.95 -2.84 3.18
CA ILE A 56 -5.33 -3.17 2.83
C ILE A 56 -5.46 -3.37 1.32
N THR A 57 -4.97 -2.43 0.52
CA THR A 57 -5.08 -2.53 -0.94
C THR A 57 -4.23 -3.65 -1.51
N ALA A 58 -3.08 -3.95 -0.91
CA ALA A 58 -2.26 -5.10 -1.24
C ALA A 58 -2.94 -6.43 -0.95
N SER A 59 -3.59 -6.57 0.21
CA SER A 59 -4.38 -7.75 0.54
C SER A 59 -5.63 -7.91 -0.35
N LYS A 60 -6.18 -6.81 -0.88
CA LYS A 60 -7.37 -6.81 -1.75
C LYS A 60 -7.06 -6.89 -3.25
N GLY A 61 -5.83 -6.61 -3.66
CA GLY A 61 -5.42 -6.59 -5.06
C GLY A 61 -5.79 -5.32 -5.82
N HIS A 62 -6.00 -4.19 -5.13
CA HIS A 62 -6.40 -2.94 -5.76
C HIS A 62 -5.21 -2.21 -6.41
N ALA A 63 -4.70 -2.75 -7.52
CA ALA A 63 -3.50 -2.28 -8.22
C ALA A 63 -3.55 -0.80 -8.62
N SER A 64 -4.68 -0.32 -9.16
CA SER A 64 -4.84 1.09 -9.55
C SER A 64 -4.75 2.03 -8.34
N PHE A 65 -5.26 1.62 -7.18
CA PHE A 65 -5.15 2.39 -5.95
C PHE A 65 -3.70 2.44 -5.48
N VAL A 66 -3.01 1.28 -5.46
CA VAL A 66 -1.59 1.20 -5.09
C VAL A 66 -0.75 2.10 -6.00
N GLN A 67 -0.94 2.01 -7.31
CA GLN A 67 -0.22 2.83 -8.26
C GLN A 67 -0.39 4.34 -7.97
N GLN A 68 -1.64 4.80 -7.84
CA GLN A 68 -1.91 6.22 -7.58
C GLN A 68 -1.40 6.67 -6.21
N PHE A 69 -1.54 5.83 -5.19
CA PHE A 69 -1.01 6.10 -3.86
C PHE A 69 0.51 6.30 -3.88
N LEU A 70 1.23 5.43 -4.60
CA LEU A 70 2.69 5.52 -4.73
C LEU A 70 3.14 6.73 -5.55
N LEU A 71 2.41 7.09 -6.61
CA LEU A 71 2.66 8.30 -7.41
C LEU A 71 2.51 9.59 -6.60
N CYS A 72 1.52 9.65 -5.71
CA CYS A 72 1.28 10.82 -4.87
C CYS A 72 2.24 10.98 -3.68
N MET A 73 3.13 10.01 -3.44
CA MET A 73 4.01 9.98 -2.27
C MET A 73 5.45 10.44 -2.50
N ASP A 74 5.76 11.01 -3.68
CA ASP A 74 7.07 11.64 -3.98
C ASP A 74 8.27 10.82 -3.48
N LYS A 75 8.30 9.52 -3.81
CA LYS A 75 9.38 8.58 -3.46
C LYS A 75 9.50 8.22 -1.98
N ASN A 76 8.48 8.48 -1.15
CA ASN A 76 8.54 8.03 0.23
C ASN A 76 8.40 6.50 0.32
N VAL A 77 9.53 5.80 0.39
CA VAL A 77 9.62 4.34 0.42
C VAL A 77 9.21 3.76 1.77
N ALA A 78 9.18 4.58 2.82
CA ALA A 78 8.87 4.14 4.18
C ALA A 78 7.49 3.47 4.26
N PHE A 79 6.55 3.84 3.39
CA PHE A 79 5.22 3.24 3.35
C PHE A 79 5.20 1.86 2.68
N ALA A 80 6.04 1.64 1.66
CA ALA A 80 6.15 0.34 0.98
C ALA A 80 6.82 -0.73 1.87
N PHE A 81 7.67 -0.29 2.82
CA PHE A 81 8.33 -1.13 3.81
C PHE A 81 7.71 -1.03 5.21
N SER A 82 6.56 -0.39 5.35
CA SER A 82 5.90 -0.32 6.65
C SER A 82 5.49 -1.73 7.09
N GLU A 83 5.85 -2.09 8.32
CA GLU A 83 5.47 -3.36 8.93
C GLU A 83 4.21 -3.16 9.76
N ASN A 84 3.29 -4.11 9.66
CA ASN A 84 2.13 -4.20 10.54
C ASN A 84 2.51 -4.86 11.89
N ASN A 85 1.55 -5.05 12.80
CA ASN A 85 1.82 -5.68 14.09
C ASN A 85 2.29 -7.15 13.98
N ASP A 86 1.99 -7.81 12.87
CA ASP A 86 2.43 -9.19 12.59
C ASP A 86 3.83 -9.24 11.93
N GLY A 87 4.43 -8.07 11.66
CA GLY A 87 5.69 -7.96 10.91
C GLY A 87 5.53 -8.11 9.39
N ASP A 88 4.29 -8.20 8.90
CA ASP A 88 4.01 -8.26 7.47
C ASP A 88 4.13 -6.86 6.85
N THR A 89 4.74 -6.80 5.68
CA THR A 89 4.73 -5.59 4.83
C THR A 89 3.61 -5.70 3.78
N PRO A 90 3.25 -4.61 3.07
CA PRO A 90 2.26 -4.68 2.00
C PRO A 90 2.62 -5.73 0.94
N LEU A 91 3.92 -5.92 0.67
CA LEU A 91 4.40 -6.93 -0.27
C LEU A 91 4.12 -8.35 0.22
N HIS A 92 4.29 -8.63 1.53
CA HIS A 92 3.96 -9.93 2.11
C HIS A 92 2.47 -10.25 1.93
N LEU A 93 1.59 -9.28 2.17
CA LEU A 93 0.15 -9.45 1.99
C LEU A 93 -0.24 -9.64 0.52
N ALA A 94 0.33 -8.87 -0.41
CA ALA A 94 0.08 -9.03 -1.84
C ALA A 94 0.56 -10.40 -2.36
N ALA A 95 1.75 -10.84 -1.94
CA ALA A 95 2.32 -12.13 -2.32
C ALA A 95 1.50 -13.29 -1.77
N ARG A 96 1.09 -13.21 -0.49
CA ARG A 96 0.24 -14.22 0.15
C ARG A 96 -1.14 -14.32 -0.49
N ALA A 97 -1.71 -13.19 -0.91
CA ALA A 97 -3.00 -13.14 -1.60
C ALA A 97 -2.91 -13.51 -3.09
N GLY A 98 -1.69 -13.59 -3.67
CA GLY A 98 -1.47 -13.93 -5.08
C GLY A 98 -1.75 -12.76 -6.04
N HIS A 99 -1.73 -11.52 -5.56
CA HIS A 99 -1.98 -10.34 -6.38
C HIS A 99 -0.72 -9.87 -7.10
N LEU A 100 -0.35 -10.58 -8.16
CA LEU A 100 0.88 -10.37 -8.93
C LEU A 100 1.05 -8.92 -9.41
N GLU A 101 -0.01 -8.29 -9.91
CA GLU A 101 0.05 -6.91 -10.41
C GLU A 101 0.44 -5.91 -9.30
N VAL A 102 -0.03 -6.13 -8.07
CA VAL A 102 0.36 -5.30 -6.92
C VAL A 102 1.81 -5.55 -6.52
N VAL A 103 2.23 -6.83 -6.54
CA VAL A 103 3.62 -7.22 -6.25
C VAL A 103 4.58 -6.53 -7.22
N GLU A 104 4.28 -6.57 -8.52
CA GLU A 104 5.08 -5.93 -9.56
C GLU A 104 5.16 -4.40 -9.37
N LEU A 105 4.02 -3.76 -9.06
CA LEU A 105 3.99 -2.32 -8.78
C LEU A 105 4.84 -1.94 -7.56
N LEU A 106 4.73 -2.70 -6.47
CA LEU A 106 5.51 -2.46 -5.25
C LEU A 106 7.01 -2.66 -5.47
N ILE A 107 7.41 -3.72 -6.19
CA ILE A 107 8.82 -4.00 -6.52
C ILE A 107 9.38 -2.90 -7.43
N LYS A 108 8.64 -2.53 -8.48
CA LYS A 108 9.06 -1.47 -9.41
C LYS A 108 9.23 -0.14 -8.70
N TYR A 109 8.31 0.20 -7.79
CA TYR A 109 8.42 1.41 -6.98
C TYR A 109 9.60 1.35 -6.00
N ALA A 110 9.83 0.23 -5.33
CA ALA A 110 10.97 0.04 -4.44
C ALA A 110 12.31 0.18 -5.21
N ALA A 111 12.44 -0.46 -6.37
CA ALA A 111 13.62 -0.35 -7.22
C ALA A 111 13.87 1.10 -7.67
N TRP A 112 12.81 1.78 -8.13
CA TRP A 112 12.88 3.18 -8.53
C TRP A 112 13.28 4.10 -7.37
N ALA A 113 12.72 3.88 -6.19
CA ALA A 113 12.97 4.75 -5.04
C ALA A 113 14.32 4.51 -4.37
N MET A 114 14.84 3.28 -4.43
CA MET A 114 16.21 2.96 -4.01
C MET A 114 17.27 3.43 -5.02
N GLY A 115 16.87 4.02 -6.15
CA GLY A 115 17.79 4.48 -7.19
C GLY A 115 18.60 3.34 -7.81
N ILE A 116 18.07 2.12 -7.75
CA ILE A 116 18.61 0.98 -8.50
C ILE A 116 18.14 1.24 -9.93
N ASP A 117 18.94 2.04 -10.63
CA ASP A 117 18.65 2.36 -12.01
C ASP A 117 18.56 1.05 -12.78
N ALA A 118 17.39 0.77 -13.35
CA ALA A 118 17.23 -0.32 -14.31
C ALA A 118 17.98 0.00 -15.63
N ALA A 119 18.77 1.08 -15.68
CA ALA A 119 19.86 1.25 -16.61
C ALA A 119 21.03 0.29 -16.29
N LEU A 120 20.84 -0.99 -16.62
CA LEU A 120 21.85 -1.67 -17.43
C LEU A 120 21.81 -1.07 -18.86
N GLU A 121 21.93 0.26 -19.00
CA GLU A 121 22.49 0.82 -20.21
C GLU A 121 23.98 0.52 -20.12
N VAL A 122 24.33 -0.64 -20.71
CA VAL A 122 25.47 -0.77 -21.61
C VAL A 122 26.57 0.29 -21.38
N THR A 123 27.28 0.20 -20.27
CA THR A 123 28.67 0.71 -20.19
C THR A 123 29.61 -0.43 -20.57
N TYR A 124 29.35 -0.98 -21.76
CA TYR A 124 30.36 -1.59 -22.61
C TYR A 124 30.89 -0.51 -23.56
N GLU A 125 31.55 0.51 -23.01
CA GLU A 125 32.50 1.33 -23.78
C GLU A 125 33.82 1.25 -23.01
N ARG A 126 34.65 0.27 -23.35
CA ARG A 126 35.84 0.37 -24.22
C ARG A 126 36.99 1.14 -23.59
#